data_AF-A0A6G3RRU3-F1
#
_entry.id   AF-A0A6G3RRU3-F1
#
_cell.length_a   1.000
_cell.length_b   1.000
_cell.length_c   1.000
_cell.angle_alpha   90.00
_cell.angle_beta   90.00
_cell.angle_gamma   90.00
#
_symmetry.space_group_name_H-M   'P 1'
#
loop_
_entity.id
_entity.type
_entity.pdbx_description
1 polymer ?
#
loop_
_entity_poly.entity_id
_entity_poly.type
_entity_poly.pdbx_seq_one_letter_code
_entity_poly.pdbx_strand_id
1 'polypeptide(L)'
;MRINYSDHGPSPLEPEKPGAAGDRDSTFGWWGAFSIQKFVNQSPLFHTHGDATGWLAYLQQFYDRNFWFADGGAQVWAYEETYDNWQDRYGMDAVVAVYHSGHGGMDNNGVFFAPLGAVWDGRSDAVSNRMALGNEKANYVFWSTCTSLRVLGGHSPIRTWAGPNIGFRMIFGFETVSIDSPDYGKKFWEKWRAGQTYCDAWLNASWDIHHGQAPSVCAVGATQAEATNRLNTERNFFREHVPDNWYAWRWYYAREGIREPLAQLPGQHRIVQLAPREPSAELGALGQLADFPSAALQEVQVDRLGVLNASSGDRVISTGPEGVRWVRLAEPNHRNTQQLPTERAIEAARAFAERYADGADLVVDSVHDLMQNSGTKDGSEVGRPVSLQTHVTFRQVFDGVPVITPGRGLIRVGLDNDGTAVQAQIATRRATGVTREPSTEVSPPPPKGGKATAAPLERDPRRALDAAQRKLLAELAAVTADEPGQRAAAEGQPQVTDVPGTFEVGYELEGNEAYPAARKLIEIGSPDSMFKTRRWVVAPLAR
;
A
#
# COMPACT_ATOMS: atom_id res chain seq x y z
N MET A 1 3.03 15.73 -27.93
CA MET A 1 2.61 14.46 -27.31
C MET A 1 1.20 14.18 -27.75
N ARG A 2 0.96 13.09 -28.48
CA ARG A 2 -0.37 12.57 -28.80
C ARG A 2 -0.81 11.70 -27.63
N ILE A 3 -1.97 12.02 -27.05
CA ILE A 3 -2.58 11.23 -25.99
C ILE A 3 -3.47 10.19 -26.65
N ASN A 4 -3.16 8.91 -26.44
CA ASN A 4 -4.01 7.81 -26.83
C ASN A 4 -4.89 7.46 -25.62
N TYR A 5 -6.17 7.81 -25.71
CA TYR A 5 -7.16 7.43 -24.72
C TYR A 5 -7.50 5.96 -24.92
N SER A 6 -7.29 5.15 -23.90
CA SER A 6 -7.83 3.80 -23.83
C SER A 6 -9.11 3.82 -23.01
N ASP A 7 -10.19 3.24 -23.53
CA ASP A 7 -11.46 3.20 -22.82
C ASP A 7 -11.37 2.43 -21.49
N HIS A 8 -10.48 1.45 -21.38
CA HIS A 8 -10.40 0.56 -20.22
C HIS A 8 -9.01 0.52 -19.55
N GLY A 9 -8.00 1.23 -20.08
CA GLY A 9 -6.61 1.03 -19.63
C GLY A 9 -6.03 -0.34 -20.03
N PRO A 10 -4.79 -0.65 -19.63
CA PRO A 10 -4.23 -1.98 -19.83
C PRO A 10 -4.95 -3.01 -18.95
N SER A 11 -5.40 -4.12 -19.52
CA SER A 11 -6.00 -5.20 -18.73
C SER A 11 -4.94 -5.93 -17.89
N PRO A 12 -5.15 -6.16 -16.58
CA PRO A 12 -4.30 -7.03 -15.78
C PRO A 12 -4.62 -8.52 -15.98
N LEU A 13 -5.39 -8.87 -17.01
CA LEU A 13 -5.85 -10.23 -17.27
C LEU A 13 -5.12 -10.76 -18.49
N GLU A 14 -4.82 -12.05 -18.51
CA GLU A 14 -4.25 -12.65 -19.71
C GLU A 14 -5.18 -12.42 -20.93
N PRO A 15 -4.63 -12.12 -22.12
CA PRO A 15 -5.44 -11.97 -23.32
C PRO A 15 -6.19 -13.27 -23.64
N GLU A 16 -7.50 -13.20 -23.87
CA GLU A 16 -8.27 -14.37 -24.31
C GLU A 16 -7.74 -14.89 -25.65
N LYS A 17 -7.51 -16.20 -25.77
CA LYS A 17 -7.15 -16.83 -27.04
C LYS A 17 -8.33 -16.69 -28.02
N PRO A 18 -8.11 -16.26 -29.29
CA PRO A 18 -9.15 -16.23 -30.30
C PRO A 18 -9.79 -17.62 -30.46
N GLY A 19 -11.10 -17.75 -30.22
CA GLY A 19 -11.84 -19.00 -30.38
C GLY A 19 -12.30 -19.69 -29.10
N ALA A 20 -12.02 -19.16 -27.90
CA ALA A 20 -12.54 -19.68 -26.62
C ALA A 20 -14.03 -19.33 -26.35
N ALA A 21 -14.78 -18.93 -27.37
CA ALA A 21 -16.20 -18.56 -27.24
C ALA A 21 -17.16 -19.76 -27.06
N GLY A 22 -16.63 -20.97 -26.84
CA GLY A 22 -17.38 -22.22 -26.81
C GLY A 22 -18.01 -22.57 -25.45
N ASP A 23 -17.43 -22.15 -24.33
CA ASP A 23 -17.94 -22.46 -22.99
C ASP A 23 -18.24 -21.15 -22.26
N ARG A 24 -19.42 -20.57 -22.55
CA ARG A 24 -19.92 -19.36 -21.89
C ARG A 24 -20.36 -19.67 -20.46
N ASP A 25 -19.40 -19.76 -19.54
CA ASP A 25 -19.65 -19.55 -18.12
C ASP A 25 -19.92 -18.05 -17.92
N SER A 26 -21.15 -17.68 -17.60
CA SER A 26 -21.63 -16.29 -17.63
C SER A 26 -21.04 -15.36 -16.56
N THR A 27 -20.09 -15.84 -15.75
CA THR A 27 -19.21 -15.05 -14.88
C THR A 27 -17.80 -15.64 -14.98
N PHE A 28 -16.84 -14.91 -15.52
CA PHE A 28 -15.50 -15.42 -15.86
C PHE A 28 -14.66 -15.89 -14.65
N GLY A 29 -15.13 -15.76 -13.41
CA GLY A 29 -14.43 -16.25 -12.21
C GLY A 29 -13.04 -15.64 -12.04
N TRP A 30 -12.85 -14.39 -12.47
CA TRP A 30 -11.55 -13.74 -12.42
C TRP A 30 -11.24 -13.15 -11.04
N TRP A 31 -12.22 -12.53 -10.38
CA TRP A 31 -11.99 -11.90 -9.07
C TRP A 31 -13.21 -11.83 -8.16
N GLY A 32 -12.90 -11.79 -6.87
CA GLY A 32 -13.83 -11.59 -5.78
C GLY A 32 -13.15 -10.90 -4.61
N ALA A 33 -13.94 -10.36 -3.68
CA ALA A 33 -13.38 -9.71 -2.50
C ALA A 33 -14.20 -9.95 -1.22
N PHE A 34 -13.50 -9.84 -0.10
CA PHE A 34 -14.04 -9.77 1.25
C PHE A 34 -13.61 -8.45 1.87
N SER A 35 -14.54 -7.74 2.52
CA SER A 35 -14.17 -6.59 3.35
C SER A 35 -14.97 -6.55 4.64
N ILE A 36 -14.29 -6.60 5.77
CA ILE A 36 -14.93 -6.69 7.07
C ILE A 36 -14.57 -5.47 7.89
N GLN A 37 -15.57 -4.67 8.23
CA GLN A 37 -15.48 -3.56 9.17
C GLN A 37 -16.06 -3.96 10.52
N LYS A 38 -17.09 -4.81 10.48
CA LYS A 38 -17.82 -5.31 11.64
C LYS A 38 -17.46 -6.76 11.87
N PHE A 39 -16.86 -7.04 13.02
CA PHE A 39 -16.39 -8.37 13.40
C PHE A 39 -17.27 -8.92 14.52
N VAL A 40 -17.35 -10.25 14.62
CA VAL A 40 -18.07 -10.94 15.70
C VAL A 40 -17.43 -10.66 17.06
N ASN A 41 -16.11 -10.80 17.13
CA ASN A 41 -15.33 -10.91 18.37
C ASN A 41 -14.13 -9.95 18.42
N GLN A 42 -14.01 -9.02 17.46
CA GLN A 42 -12.91 -8.05 17.40
C GLN A 42 -13.41 -6.60 17.32
N SER A 43 -12.50 -5.67 17.63
CA SER A 43 -12.76 -4.25 17.43
C SER A 43 -12.97 -3.92 15.94
N PRO A 44 -13.85 -2.98 15.61
CA PRO A 44 -14.17 -2.66 14.22
C PRO A 44 -13.03 -1.93 13.49
N LEU A 45 -13.01 -2.10 12.16
CA LEU A 45 -12.18 -1.34 11.23
C LEU A 45 -13.05 -0.40 10.40
N PHE A 46 -12.48 0.65 9.82
CA PHE A 46 -13.23 1.75 9.19
C PHE A 46 -12.90 1.94 7.72
N HIS A 47 -11.82 1.32 7.25
CA HIS A 47 -11.38 1.54 5.88
C HIS A 47 -11.33 0.28 5.02
N THR A 48 -11.65 -0.90 5.56
CA THR A 48 -11.60 -2.15 4.79
C THR A 48 -12.56 -2.17 3.58
N HIS A 49 -13.75 -1.56 3.69
CA HIS A 49 -14.63 -1.40 2.52
C HIS A 49 -14.06 -0.45 1.47
N GLY A 50 -13.47 0.68 1.88
CA GLY A 50 -12.81 1.63 0.97
C GLY A 50 -11.61 1.00 0.27
N ASP A 51 -10.83 0.23 1.02
CA ASP A 51 -9.67 -0.52 0.54
C ASP A 51 -10.04 -1.55 -0.54
N ALA A 52 -11.00 -2.44 -0.23
CA ALA A 52 -11.51 -3.40 -1.20
C ALA A 52 -12.19 -2.73 -2.40
N THR A 53 -12.88 -1.60 -2.19
CA THR A 53 -13.46 -0.80 -3.28
C THR A 53 -12.37 -0.29 -4.22
N GLY A 54 -11.27 0.24 -3.66
CA GLY A 54 -10.11 0.69 -4.44
C GLY A 54 -9.50 -0.42 -5.30
N TRP A 55 -9.48 -1.65 -4.79
CA TRP A 55 -9.03 -2.82 -5.54
C TRP A 55 -10.03 -3.24 -6.62
N LEU A 56 -11.32 -3.36 -6.29
CA LEU A 56 -12.36 -3.82 -7.21
C LEU A 56 -12.64 -2.83 -8.35
N ALA A 57 -12.61 -1.52 -8.08
CA ALA A 57 -12.99 -0.48 -9.03
C ALA A 57 -12.14 -0.50 -10.31
N TYR A 58 -10.91 -0.99 -10.23
CA TYR A 58 -10.08 -1.14 -11.42
C TYR A 58 -10.49 -2.35 -12.27
N LEU A 59 -10.66 -3.51 -11.64
CA LEU A 59 -11.01 -4.76 -12.31
C LEU A 59 -12.41 -4.71 -12.95
N GLN A 60 -13.35 -4.03 -12.30
CA GLN A 60 -14.72 -3.83 -12.79
C GLN A 60 -14.81 -3.09 -14.14
N GLN A 61 -13.70 -2.52 -14.63
CA GLN A 61 -13.65 -1.92 -15.97
C GLN A 61 -13.60 -2.97 -17.08
N PHE A 62 -13.25 -4.23 -16.76
CA PHE A 62 -13.03 -5.31 -17.74
C PHE A 62 -14.11 -6.39 -17.69
N TYR A 63 -14.47 -6.86 -16.49
CA TYR A 63 -15.54 -7.85 -16.30
C TYR A 63 -16.36 -7.53 -15.04
N ASP A 64 -17.53 -8.15 -14.90
CA ASP A 64 -18.26 -8.12 -13.63
C ASP A 64 -17.51 -8.93 -12.57
N ARG A 65 -17.61 -8.48 -11.31
CA ARG A 65 -17.08 -9.23 -10.17
C ARG A 65 -17.84 -10.54 -9.96
N ASN A 66 -17.15 -11.57 -9.47
CA ASN A 66 -17.80 -12.83 -9.11
C ASN A 66 -18.60 -12.67 -7.81
N PHE A 67 -17.98 -12.10 -6.77
CA PHE A 67 -18.64 -11.77 -5.50
C PHE A 67 -17.98 -10.57 -4.83
N TRP A 68 -18.72 -9.97 -3.89
CA TRP A 68 -18.16 -9.13 -2.84
C TRP A 68 -18.96 -9.36 -1.56
N PHE A 69 -18.32 -9.95 -0.56
CA PHE A 69 -18.92 -10.18 0.74
C PHE A 69 -18.40 -9.16 1.76
N ALA A 70 -19.33 -8.44 2.38
CA ALA A 70 -19.04 -7.44 3.38
C ALA A 70 -19.58 -7.84 4.75
N ASP A 71 -18.83 -7.54 5.81
CA ASP A 71 -19.22 -7.76 7.20
C ASP A 71 -19.80 -9.18 7.44
N GLY A 72 -21.04 -9.29 7.91
CA GLY A 72 -21.70 -10.57 8.19
C GLY A 72 -21.88 -11.49 6.98
N GLY A 73 -21.65 -11.00 5.76
CA GLY A 73 -21.57 -11.84 4.56
C GLY A 73 -20.25 -12.60 4.43
N ALA A 74 -19.17 -12.15 5.09
CA ALA A 74 -17.90 -12.85 5.16
C ALA A 74 -17.90 -13.80 6.37
N GLN A 75 -17.86 -15.09 6.11
CA GLN A 75 -18.01 -16.17 7.09
C GLN A 75 -17.06 -17.32 6.76
N VAL A 76 -16.85 -18.22 7.73
CA VAL A 76 -15.81 -19.27 7.67
C VAL A 76 -15.96 -20.17 6.45
N TRP A 77 -17.19 -20.47 6.02
CA TRP A 77 -17.45 -21.30 4.84
C TRP A 77 -16.77 -20.80 3.56
N ALA A 78 -16.54 -19.48 3.43
CA ALA A 78 -15.95 -18.89 2.24
C ALA A 78 -14.42 -19.10 2.13
N TYR A 79 -13.81 -19.83 3.08
CA TYR A 79 -12.38 -20.04 3.21
C TYR A 79 -12.01 -21.52 3.33
N GLU A 80 -12.99 -22.43 3.37
CA GLU A 80 -12.78 -23.87 3.61
C GLU A 80 -13.49 -24.71 2.55
N GLU A 81 -12.85 -25.82 2.11
CA GLU A 81 -13.16 -26.56 0.87
C GLU A 81 -14.63 -26.94 0.64
N THR A 82 -15.43 -27.12 1.69
CA THR A 82 -16.82 -27.57 1.51
C THR A 82 -17.65 -26.55 0.72
N TYR A 83 -17.37 -25.26 0.88
CA TYR A 83 -18.12 -24.17 0.24
C TYR A 83 -17.23 -23.15 -0.45
N ASP A 84 -15.91 -23.30 -0.34
CA ASP A 84 -14.95 -22.57 -1.15
C ASP A 84 -14.79 -23.25 -2.51
N ASN A 85 -15.77 -23.02 -3.40
CA ASN A 85 -15.77 -23.69 -4.69
C ASN A 85 -16.29 -22.82 -5.86
N TRP A 86 -15.78 -23.11 -7.05
CA TRP A 86 -16.08 -22.39 -8.28
C TRP A 86 -17.49 -22.66 -8.80
N GLN A 87 -18.11 -23.78 -8.42
CA GLN A 87 -19.45 -24.18 -8.89
C GLN A 87 -20.54 -23.31 -8.27
N ASP A 88 -20.43 -23.08 -6.96
CA ASP A 88 -21.31 -22.19 -6.22
C ASP A 88 -20.93 -20.72 -6.44
N ARG A 89 -19.74 -20.46 -7.00
CA ARG A 89 -19.22 -19.13 -7.35
C ARG A 89 -18.96 -18.23 -6.12
N TYR A 90 -18.74 -18.82 -4.95
CA TYR A 90 -18.45 -18.11 -3.72
C TYR A 90 -17.25 -18.77 -3.02
N GLY A 91 -16.44 -17.95 -2.35
CA GLY A 91 -15.23 -18.43 -1.65
C GLY A 91 -13.93 -17.95 -2.28
N MET A 92 -12.83 -18.06 -1.54
CA MET A 92 -11.50 -17.62 -1.98
C MET A 92 -11.01 -18.29 -3.26
N ASP A 93 -11.20 -19.60 -3.39
CA ASP A 93 -10.81 -20.46 -4.51
C ASP A 93 -11.83 -20.48 -5.66
N ALA A 94 -12.96 -19.78 -5.53
CA ALA A 94 -13.93 -19.61 -6.61
C ALA A 94 -13.46 -18.63 -7.72
N VAL A 95 -12.34 -17.93 -7.52
CA VAL A 95 -11.85 -16.86 -8.39
C VAL A 95 -10.35 -16.91 -8.60
N VAL A 96 -9.84 -16.40 -9.72
CA VAL A 96 -8.40 -16.36 -10.01
C VAL A 96 -7.63 -15.44 -9.06
N ALA A 97 -8.19 -14.27 -8.75
CA ALA A 97 -7.62 -13.29 -7.84
C ALA A 97 -8.61 -12.93 -6.73
N VAL A 98 -8.23 -13.12 -5.48
CA VAL A 98 -9.07 -12.80 -4.32
C VAL A 98 -8.43 -11.72 -3.46
N TYR A 99 -9.24 -10.77 -3.01
CA TYR A 99 -8.81 -9.69 -2.13
C TYR A 99 -9.55 -9.73 -0.79
N HIS A 100 -8.83 -9.85 0.31
CA HIS A 100 -9.40 -9.78 1.65
C HIS A 100 -8.86 -8.54 2.38
N SER A 101 -9.76 -7.69 2.88
CA SER A 101 -9.44 -6.55 3.73
C SER A 101 -10.14 -6.68 5.08
N GLY A 102 -9.35 -6.72 6.16
CA GLY A 102 -9.84 -7.11 7.48
C GLY A 102 -8.75 -7.17 8.54
N HIS A 103 -9.11 -7.71 9.70
CA HIS A 103 -8.11 -8.09 10.71
C HIS A 103 -7.31 -9.31 10.26
N GLY A 104 -6.09 -9.39 10.75
CA GLY A 104 -5.21 -10.53 10.55
C GLY A 104 -4.26 -10.67 11.72
N GLY A 105 -3.88 -11.90 12.03
CA GLY A 105 -2.94 -12.22 13.09
C GLY A 105 -2.26 -13.54 12.80
N MET A 106 -0.96 -13.65 13.09
CA MET A 106 -0.25 -14.92 13.03
C MET A 106 0.28 -15.29 14.41
N ASP A 107 -0.05 -16.51 14.86
CA ASP A 107 0.44 -17.03 16.12
C ASP A 107 1.93 -17.46 16.04
N ASN A 108 2.50 -17.86 17.17
CA ASN A 108 3.89 -18.32 17.24
C ASN A 108 4.14 -19.67 16.54
N ASN A 109 3.09 -20.42 16.18
CA ASN A 109 3.20 -21.66 15.43
C ASN A 109 3.29 -21.39 13.92
N GLY A 110 2.99 -20.16 13.48
CA GLY A 110 2.90 -19.80 12.06
C GLY A 110 1.53 -20.08 11.47
N VAL A 111 0.48 -20.16 12.30
CA VAL A 111 -0.90 -20.27 11.85
C VAL A 111 -1.48 -18.87 11.75
N PHE A 112 -2.06 -18.54 10.60
CA PHE A 112 -2.70 -17.25 10.34
C PHE A 112 -4.20 -17.33 10.64
N PHE A 113 -4.73 -16.26 11.23
CA PHE A 113 -6.11 -16.10 11.64
C PHE A 113 -6.67 -14.80 11.06
N ALA A 114 -7.86 -14.89 10.45
CA ALA A 114 -8.63 -13.75 9.96
C ALA A 114 -10.02 -13.77 10.60
N PRO A 115 -10.29 -12.90 11.61
CA PRO A 115 -11.61 -12.73 12.20
C PRO A 115 -12.62 -12.26 11.15
N LEU A 116 -13.87 -12.73 11.27
CA LEU A 116 -14.91 -12.50 10.26
C LEU A 116 -16.14 -11.79 10.86
N GLY A 117 -17.10 -11.45 10.00
CA GLY A 117 -18.23 -10.62 10.38
C GLY A 117 -19.45 -11.38 10.89
N ALA A 118 -19.48 -12.71 10.79
CA ALA A 118 -20.53 -13.54 11.39
C ALA A 118 -20.02 -14.91 11.81
N VAL A 119 -20.71 -15.51 12.79
CA VAL A 119 -20.48 -16.89 13.21
C VAL A 119 -21.09 -17.83 12.18
N TRP A 120 -20.32 -18.81 11.74
CA TRP A 120 -20.78 -19.95 10.97
C TRP A 120 -20.27 -21.22 11.64
N ASP A 121 -21.09 -22.28 11.71
CA ASP A 121 -20.80 -23.55 12.40
C ASP A 121 -20.23 -23.47 13.85
N GLY A 122 -20.44 -22.33 14.52
CA GLY A 122 -19.90 -22.06 15.86
C GLY A 122 -18.51 -21.41 15.87
N ARG A 123 -17.94 -21.10 14.70
CA ARG A 123 -16.65 -20.42 14.51
C ARG A 123 -16.84 -19.02 13.90
N SER A 124 -15.91 -18.11 14.18
CA SER A 124 -15.93 -16.73 13.66
C SER A 124 -14.66 -16.32 12.93
N ASP A 125 -13.67 -17.21 12.84
CA ASP A 125 -12.34 -16.88 12.34
C ASP A 125 -11.98 -17.87 11.23
N ALA A 126 -11.51 -17.37 10.09
CA ALA A 126 -10.85 -18.19 9.09
C ALA A 126 -9.41 -18.48 9.54
N VAL A 127 -8.96 -19.73 9.37
CA VAL A 127 -7.67 -20.20 9.89
C VAL A 127 -6.88 -20.88 8.78
N SER A 128 -5.63 -20.47 8.56
CA SER A 128 -4.86 -20.90 7.40
C SER A 128 -4.76 -22.41 7.27
N ASN A 129 -4.55 -23.14 8.37
CA ASN A 129 -4.42 -24.61 8.37
C ASN A 129 -5.73 -25.39 8.05
N ARG A 130 -6.83 -24.69 7.78
CA ARG A 130 -8.10 -25.27 7.29
C ARG A 130 -8.45 -24.85 5.86
N MET A 131 -7.62 -23.99 5.27
CA MET A 131 -7.78 -23.54 3.90
C MET A 131 -7.11 -24.53 2.94
N ALA A 132 -7.67 -24.64 1.75
CA ALA A 132 -7.01 -25.20 0.57
C ALA A 132 -7.20 -24.18 -0.55
N LEU A 133 -6.11 -23.60 -1.03
CA LEU A 133 -6.13 -22.50 -1.98
C LEU A 133 -5.40 -22.91 -3.25
N GLY A 134 -6.08 -22.77 -4.39
CA GLY A 134 -5.53 -23.08 -5.70
C GLY A 134 -5.66 -24.55 -6.09
N ASN A 135 -6.58 -25.29 -5.47
CA ASN A 135 -7.08 -26.55 -6.03
C ASN A 135 -8.19 -26.33 -7.06
N GLU A 136 -8.77 -25.13 -7.13
CA GLU A 136 -9.79 -24.77 -8.11
C GLU A 136 -9.46 -23.58 -9.03
N LYS A 137 -9.41 -22.33 -8.54
CA LYS A 137 -9.13 -21.15 -9.41
C LYS A 137 -8.11 -20.17 -8.82
N ALA A 138 -8.00 -20.05 -7.50
CA ALA A 138 -7.15 -19.08 -6.81
C ALA A 138 -5.68 -19.23 -7.19
N ASN A 139 -5.17 -18.18 -7.83
CA ASN A 139 -3.76 -18.03 -8.18
C ASN A 139 -3.12 -16.80 -7.53
N TYR A 140 -3.91 -15.79 -7.20
CA TYR A 140 -3.42 -14.54 -6.60
C TYR A 140 -4.23 -14.21 -5.35
N VAL A 141 -3.58 -14.33 -4.20
CA VAL A 141 -4.24 -14.18 -2.90
C VAL A 141 -3.73 -12.91 -2.22
N PHE A 142 -4.59 -11.92 -2.06
CA PHE A 142 -4.24 -10.64 -1.44
C PHE A 142 -4.84 -10.55 -0.04
N TRP A 143 -3.98 -10.56 0.98
CA TRP A 143 -4.33 -10.32 2.36
C TRP A 143 -3.94 -8.90 2.78
N SER A 144 -4.89 -7.96 2.63
CA SER A 144 -4.80 -6.62 3.20
C SER A 144 -5.11 -6.65 4.70
N THR A 145 -4.29 -7.40 5.44
CA THR A 145 -4.47 -7.70 6.86
C THR A 145 -3.11 -7.76 7.56
N CYS A 146 -3.10 -7.55 8.88
CA CYS A 146 -1.88 -7.54 9.67
C CYS A 146 -1.22 -8.92 9.71
N THR A 147 0.11 -8.97 9.63
CA THR A 147 0.91 -10.19 9.85
C THR A 147 0.51 -11.41 9.01
N SER A 148 -0.14 -11.20 7.86
CA SER A 148 -0.63 -12.27 6.98
C SER A 148 0.47 -13.04 6.26
N LEU A 149 1.66 -12.46 6.13
CA LEU A 149 2.75 -13.04 5.38
C LEU A 149 4.08 -12.73 6.06
N ARG A 150 4.31 -13.38 7.21
CA ARG A 150 5.53 -13.23 8.00
C ARG A 150 6.72 -13.99 7.42
N VAL A 151 7.88 -13.35 7.49
CA VAL A 151 9.18 -13.72 6.92
C VAL A 151 10.34 -13.51 7.91
N LEU A 152 10.10 -12.91 9.08
CA LEU A 152 11.09 -12.67 10.14
C LEU A 152 10.76 -13.44 11.43
N GLY A 153 11.68 -13.44 12.39
CA GLY A 153 11.44 -14.03 13.72
C GLY A 153 11.20 -15.55 13.71
N GLY A 154 11.79 -16.27 12.75
CA GLY A 154 11.57 -17.71 12.57
C GLY A 154 10.27 -18.06 11.83
N HIS A 155 9.57 -17.07 11.29
CA HIS A 155 8.46 -17.27 10.35
C HIS A 155 8.96 -17.24 8.90
N SER A 156 8.22 -17.91 8.04
CA SER A 156 8.40 -17.86 6.58
C SER A 156 7.06 -18.13 5.90
N PRO A 157 6.92 -17.76 4.61
CA PRO A 157 5.74 -18.12 3.84
C PRO A 157 5.53 -19.63 3.77
N ILE A 158 6.61 -20.41 3.71
CA ILE A 158 6.56 -21.88 3.73
C ILE A 158 5.87 -22.37 5.00
N ARG A 159 6.29 -21.87 6.17
CA ARG A 159 5.74 -22.30 7.47
C ARG A 159 4.23 -22.09 7.60
N THR A 160 3.70 -21.04 6.97
CA THR A 160 2.29 -20.63 7.10
C THR A 160 1.42 -21.17 5.96
N TRP A 161 1.95 -21.12 4.74
CA TRP A 161 1.17 -21.23 3.51
C TRP A 161 1.53 -22.47 2.68
N ALA A 162 2.60 -23.22 2.98
CA ALA A 162 2.93 -24.42 2.20
C ALA A 162 1.91 -25.56 2.34
N GLY A 163 1.25 -25.68 3.50
CA GLY A 163 0.15 -26.62 3.69
C GLY A 163 -1.12 -26.19 2.94
N PRO A 164 -1.59 -24.94 3.14
CA PRO A 164 -2.78 -24.42 2.46
C PRO A 164 -2.65 -24.23 0.95
N ASN A 165 -1.43 -24.13 0.42
CA ASN A 165 -1.21 -23.97 -1.01
C ASN A 165 -1.34 -25.31 -1.75
N ILE A 166 -2.33 -25.41 -2.63
CA ILE A 166 -2.53 -26.55 -3.52
C ILE A 166 -2.20 -26.20 -4.98
N GLY A 167 -2.01 -24.92 -5.31
CA GLY A 167 -1.66 -24.50 -6.67
C GLY A 167 -1.65 -23.00 -6.95
N PHE A 168 -1.79 -22.15 -5.93
CA PHE A 168 -1.74 -20.70 -6.15
C PHE A 168 -0.37 -20.26 -6.63
N ARG A 169 -0.28 -19.11 -7.31
CA ARG A 169 0.98 -18.59 -7.89
C ARG A 169 1.65 -17.57 -6.99
N MET A 170 0.88 -16.66 -6.41
CA MET A 170 1.38 -15.55 -5.59
C MET A 170 0.45 -15.23 -4.42
N ILE A 171 1.05 -14.88 -3.29
CA ILE A 171 0.37 -14.37 -2.10
C ILE A 171 0.99 -13.05 -1.64
N PHE A 172 0.14 -12.10 -1.27
CA PHE A 172 0.50 -10.73 -0.91
C PHE A 172 0.01 -10.44 0.51
N GLY A 173 0.85 -9.83 1.33
CA GLY A 173 0.51 -9.57 2.72
C GLY A 173 1.51 -8.67 3.44
N PHE A 174 1.56 -8.83 4.75
CA PHE A 174 2.44 -8.05 5.63
C PHE A 174 3.20 -8.93 6.61
N GLU A 175 4.47 -8.59 6.86
CA GLU A 175 5.25 -9.08 7.99
C GLU A 175 4.79 -8.42 9.30
N THR A 176 4.35 -7.16 9.24
CA THR A 176 3.99 -6.37 10.42
C THR A 176 2.50 -6.07 10.49
N VAL A 177 2.10 -5.28 11.49
CA VAL A 177 0.81 -4.60 11.56
C VAL A 177 0.73 -3.55 10.44
N SER A 178 -0.28 -3.67 9.57
CA SER A 178 -0.67 -2.64 8.60
C SER A 178 -1.56 -1.59 9.28
N ILE A 179 -1.60 -0.38 8.74
CA ILE A 179 -2.49 0.66 9.26
C ILE A 179 -3.88 0.52 8.65
N ASP A 180 -4.95 0.89 9.37
CA ASP A 180 -6.29 0.91 8.77
C ASP A 180 -6.36 2.09 7.80
N SER A 181 -6.33 1.79 6.50
CA SER A 181 -6.25 2.77 5.40
C SER A 181 -7.12 2.33 4.23
N PRO A 182 -7.84 3.26 3.56
CA PRO A 182 -8.71 2.93 2.44
C PRO A 182 -7.96 2.76 1.12
N ASP A 183 -6.64 2.92 1.12
CA ASP A 183 -5.87 3.18 -0.09
C ASP A 183 -5.02 2.00 -0.60
N TYR A 184 -4.92 0.85 0.10
CA TYR A 184 -4.01 -0.22 -0.34
C TYR A 184 -4.40 -0.76 -1.73
N GLY A 185 -5.67 -1.13 -1.91
CA GLY A 185 -6.21 -1.62 -3.18
C GLY A 185 -6.05 -0.62 -4.32
N LYS A 186 -6.40 0.66 -4.08
CA LYS A 186 -6.28 1.72 -5.09
C LYS A 186 -4.82 1.97 -5.47
N LYS A 187 -3.94 2.15 -4.49
CA LYS A 187 -2.51 2.43 -4.72
C LYS A 187 -1.81 1.25 -5.39
N PHE A 188 -2.19 0.01 -5.07
CA PHE A 188 -1.67 -1.17 -5.77
C PHE A 188 -1.88 -1.05 -7.27
N TRP A 189 -3.10 -0.71 -7.70
CA TRP A 189 -3.38 -0.51 -9.12
C TRP A 189 -2.69 0.71 -9.71
N GLU A 190 -2.57 1.83 -8.97
CA GLU A 190 -1.78 2.97 -9.43
C GLU A 190 -0.31 2.58 -9.73
N LYS A 191 0.31 1.79 -8.86
CA LYS A 191 1.68 1.29 -9.05
C LYS A 191 1.78 0.30 -10.21
N TRP A 192 0.84 -0.63 -10.30
CA TRP A 192 0.81 -1.60 -11.40
C TRP A 192 0.64 -0.91 -12.78
N ARG A 193 -0.23 0.12 -12.87
CA ARG A 193 -0.42 0.93 -14.08
C ARG A 193 0.77 1.82 -14.41
N ALA A 194 1.59 2.15 -13.42
CA ALA A 194 2.90 2.77 -13.58
C ALA A 194 3.98 1.80 -14.15
N GLY A 195 3.59 0.60 -14.59
CA GLY A 195 4.47 -0.37 -15.24
C GLY A 195 5.12 -1.38 -14.29
N GLN A 196 4.77 -1.37 -13.00
CA GLN A 196 5.39 -2.23 -12.00
C GLN A 196 4.85 -3.67 -12.06
N THR A 197 5.68 -4.62 -11.61
CA THR A 197 5.26 -6.01 -11.32
C THR A 197 4.23 -6.04 -10.20
N TYR A 198 3.50 -7.15 -10.03
CA TYR A 198 2.62 -7.28 -8.86
C TYR A 198 3.39 -7.20 -7.54
N CYS A 199 4.61 -7.77 -7.50
CA CYS A 199 5.48 -7.69 -6.33
C CYS A 199 5.81 -6.23 -6.00
N ASP A 200 6.37 -5.49 -6.95
CA ASP A 200 6.77 -4.11 -6.73
C ASP A 200 5.56 -3.20 -6.46
N ALA A 201 4.44 -3.45 -7.14
CA ALA A 201 3.21 -2.69 -6.95
C ALA A 201 2.68 -2.81 -5.52
N TRP A 202 2.64 -4.03 -4.97
CA TRP A 202 2.20 -4.26 -3.59
C TRP A 202 3.14 -3.63 -2.56
N LEU A 203 4.45 -3.86 -2.72
CA LEU A 203 5.47 -3.33 -1.82
C LEU A 203 5.47 -1.80 -1.81
N ASN A 204 5.52 -1.18 -3.00
CA ASN A 204 5.54 0.28 -3.13
C ASN A 204 4.22 0.94 -2.71
N ALA A 205 3.07 0.36 -3.06
CA ALA A 205 1.75 0.92 -2.69
C ALA A 205 1.57 0.93 -1.18
N SER A 206 1.92 -0.17 -0.53
CA SER A 206 1.90 -0.30 0.91
C SER A 206 2.86 0.67 1.56
N TRP A 207 4.11 0.74 1.09
CA TRP A 207 5.07 1.66 1.69
C TRP A 207 4.66 3.13 1.54
N ASP A 208 3.98 3.52 0.46
CA ASP A 208 3.47 4.89 0.30
C ASP A 208 2.39 5.28 1.32
N ILE A 209 1.79 4.31 2.01
CA ILE A 209 0.79 4.53 3.07
C ILE A 209 1.48 4.73 4.42
N HIS A 210 2.46 3.88 4.76
CA HIS A 210 3.19 3.96 6.02
C HIS A 210 4.56 3.27 5.88
N HIS A 211 5.62 3.94 6.31
CA HIS A 211 7.00 3.41 6.21
C HIS A 211 7.37 2.49 7.39
N GLY A 212 6.57 2.48 8.47
CA GLY A 212 6.79 1.61 9.62
C GLY A 212 6.11 0.25 9.50
N GLN A 213 5.61 -0.12 8.32
CA GLN A 213 5.07 -1.45 8.04
C GLN A 213 5.96 -2.16 7.01
N ALA A 214 6.13 -3.46 7.13
CA ALA A 214 6.88 -4.28 6.17
C ALA A 214 5.89 -5.10 5.32
N PRO A 215 5.50 -4.60 4.12
CA PRO A 215 4.77 -5.42 3.17
C PRO A 215 5.66 -6.56 2.66
N SER A 216 5.04 -7.67 2.31
CA SER A 216 5.71 -8.86 1.80
C SER A 216 4.91 -9.50 0.67
N VAL A 217 5.62 -10.21 -0.21
CA VAL A 217 5.05 -10.93 -1.36
C VAL A 217 5.79 -12.24 -1.48
N CYS A 218 5.07 -13.34 -1.70
CA CYS A 218 5.65 -14.64 -1.99
C CYS A 218 5.09 -15.16 -3.31
N ALA A 219 5.96 -15.73 -4.14
CA ALA A 219 5.59 -16.47 -5.32
C ALA A 219 6.09 -17.91 -5.21
N VAL A 220 5.46 -18.81 -5.95
CA VAL A 220 5.83 -20.23 -5.96
C VAL A 220 6.12 -20.74 -7.37
N GLY A 221 6.77 -21.88 -7.47
CA GLY A 221 7.07 -22.54 -8.74
C GLY A 221 7.70 -23.91 -8.56
N ALA A 222 7.91 -24.61 -9.67
CA ALA A 222 8.55 -25.92 -9.66
C ALA A 222 10.03 -25.82 -9.25
N THR A 223 10.66 -24.66 -9.47
CA THR A 223 12.07 -24.39 -9.15
C THR A 223 12.24 -23.00 -8.53
N GLN A 224 13.38 -22.79 -7.86
CA GLN A 224 13.79 -21.47 -7.34
C GLN A 224 13.77 -20.38 -8.42
N ALA A 225 14.29 -20.70 -9.60
CA ALA A 225 14.37 -19.76 -10.71
C ALA A 225 12.97 -19.33 -11.18
N GLU A 226 12.04 -20.28 -11.26
CA GLU A 226 10.66 -20.02 -11.66
C GLU A 226 9.93 -19.14 -10.65
N ALA A 227 9.98 -19.49 -9.35
CA ALA A 227 9.38 -18.69 -8.28
C ALA A 227 9.96 -17.26 -8.24
N THR A 228 11.28 -17.13 -8.39
CA THR A 228 11.96 -15.82 -8.43
C THR A 228 11.58 -15.02 -9.68
N ASN A 229 11.48 -15.68 -10.84
CA ASN A 229 11.08 -15.03 -12.08
C ASN A 229 9.68 -14.44 -11.99
N ARG A 230 8.75 -15.09 -11.29
CA ARG A 230 7.40 -14.54 -11.08
C ARG A 230 7.42 -13.21 -10.34
N LEU A 231 8.18 -13.12 -9.25
CA LEU A 231 8.38 -11.86 -8.52
C LEU A 231 8.96 -10.75 -9.41
N ASN A 232 9.76 -11.10 -10.42
CA ASN A 232 10.41 -10.15 -11.33
C ASN A 232 9.54 -9.74 -12.52
N THR A 233 8.52 -10.51 -12.90
CA THR A 233 7.91 -10.38 -14.23
C THR A 233 6.40 -10.40 -14.25
N GLU A 234 5.73 -11.01 -13.27
CA GLU A 234 4.28 -11.18 -13.34
C GLU A 234 3.55 -9.84 -13.17
N ARG A 235 2.73 -9.54 -14.18
CA ARG A 235 1.87 -8.36 -14.28
C ARG A 235 0.44 -8.71 -14.73
N ASN A 236 0.19 -9.96 -15.10
CA ASN A 236 -1.13 -10.41 -15.52
C ASN A 236 -1.60 -11.55 -14.62
N PHE A 237 -2.90 -11.61 -14.36
CA PHE A 237 -3.53 -12.75 -13.75
C PHE A 237 -3.60 -13.88 -14.77
N PHE A 238 -3.04 -15.02 -14.39
CA PHE A 238 -3.01 -16.28 -15.12
C PHE A 238 -3.97 -17.28 -14.48
N ARG A 239 -4.66 -18.06 -15.30
CA ARG A 239 -5.56 -19.12 -14.82
C ARG A 239 -4.84 -20.40 -14.45
N GLU A 240 -3.67 -20.65 -15.03
CA GLU A 240 -2.94 -21.88 -14.79
C GLU A 240 -2.32 -21.89 -13.39
N HIS A 241 -2.65 -22.92 -12.63
CA HIS A 241 -1.95 -23.29 -11.41
C HIS A 241 -0.49 -23.65 -11.69
N VAL A 242 0.32 -23.62 -10.65
CA VAL A 242 1.76 -23.90 -10.74
C VAL A 242 2.16 -24.93 -9.69
N PRO A 243 3.19 -25.75 -9.95
CA PRO A 243 3.78 -26.57 -8.90
C PRO A 243 4.33 -25.66 -7.79
N ASP A 244 4.19 -26.09 -6.55
CA ASP A 244 4.58 -25.30 -5.39
C ASP A 244 5.82 -25.87 -4.67
N ASN A 245 6.70 -26.54 -5.41
CA ASN A 245 7.91 -27.15 -4.86
C ASN A 245 8.86 -26.12 -4.23
N TRP A 246 8.84 -24.88 -4.72
CA TRP A 246 9.72 -23.81 -4.30
C TRP A 246 8.96 -22.51 -4.03
N TYR A 247 9.36 -21.80 -2.98
CA TYR A 247 8.84 -20.52 -2.56
C TYR A 247 9.95 -19.47 -2.68
N ALA A 248 9.66 -18.31 -3.26
CA ALA A 248 10.52 -17.14 -3.23
C ALA A 248 9.72 -15.96 -2.70
N TRP A 249 10.29 -15.16 -1.80
CA TRP A 249 9.59 -14.04 -1.22
C TRP A 249 10.45 -12.79 -1.08
N ARG A 250 9.78 -11.65 -1.14
CA ARG A 250 10.35 -10.31 -0.99
C ARG A 250 9.60 -9.54 0.08
N TRP A 251 10.33 -8.66 0.75
CA TRP A 251 9.74 -7.73 1.71
C TRP A 251 10.58 -6.45 1.79
N TYR A 252 9.96 -5.38 2.28
CA TYR A 252 10.71 -4.20 2.66
C TYR A 252 11.17 -4.27 4.10
N TYR A 253 12.41 -3.86 4.32
CA TYR A 253 13.02 -3.81 5.64
C TYR A 253 13.61 -2.42 5.88
N ALA A 254 13.00 -1.66 6.80
CA ALA A 254 13.52 -0.35 7.20
C ALA A 254 14.84 -0.51 7.97
N ARG A 255 15.83 0.32 7.63
CA ARG A 255 17.03 0.50 8.45
C ARG A 255 16.74 1.46 9.60
N GLU A 256 17.72 1.63 10.47
CA GLU A 256 17.67 2.66 11.51
C GLU A 256 17.41 4.04 10.91
N GLY A 257 16.59 4.84 11.61
CA GLY A 257 16.22 6.18 11.16
C GLY A 257 17.43 7.11 11.06
N ILE A 258 17.50 7.89 9.98
CA ILE A 258 18.62 8.80 9.72
C ILE A 258 18.34 10.18 10.30
N ARG A 259 17.10 10.66 10.13
CA ARG A 259 16.70 12.00 10.55
C ARG A 259 16.00 11.95 11.90
N GLU A 260 16.34 12.90 12.76
CA GLU A 260 15.57 13.18 13.97
C GLU A 260 14.24 13.88 13.62
N PRO A 261 13.08 13.32 14.02
CA PRO A 261 11.79 13.97 13.83
C PRO A 261 11.72 15.31 14.59
N LEU A 262 11.15 16.34 13.96
CA LEU A 262 10.90 17.61 14.65
C LEU A 262 9.75 17.45 15.64
N ALA A 263 9.96 17.92 16.87
CA ALA A 263 8.93 17.93 17.91
C ALA A 263 8.12 19.23 17.95
N GLN A 264 8.63 20.29 17.34
CA GLN A 264 8.04 21.64 17.29
C GLN A 264 8.44 22.34 15.99
N LEU A 265 7.62 23.31 15.57
CA LEU A 265 7.93 24.16 14.43
C LEU A 265 8.97 25.23 14.81
N PRO A 266 10.03 25.44 14.00
CA PRO A 266 10.99 26.50 14.24
C PRO A 266 10.43 27.87 13.82
N GLY A 267 9.91 28.67 14.75
CA GLY A 267 9.42 30.02 14.47
C GLY A 267 7.98 30.09 13.92
N GLN A 268 7.64 31.19 13.24
CA GLN A 268 6.30 31.41 12.69
C GLN A 268 6.20 30.88 11.25
N HIS A 269 5.53 29.74 11.08
CA HIS A 269 5.30 29.13 9.78
C HIS A 269 4.01 29.60 9.12
N ARG A 270 3.97 29.55 7.80
CA ARG A 270 2.85 29.97 6.95
C ARG A 270 2.41 28.80 6.08
N ILE A 271 1.22 28.89 5.51
CA ILE A 271 0.78 27.94 4.49
C ILE A 271 1.60 28.21 3.23
N VAL A 272 2.24 27.19 2.69
CA VAL A 272 2.99 27.28 1.43
C VAL A 272 2.05 26.95 0.28
N GLN A 273 1.98 27.85 -0.70
CA GLN A 273 1.26 27.63 -1.95
C GLN A 273 2.16 26.85 -2.89
N LEU A 274 1.61 25.82 -3.52
CA LEU A 274 2.36 24.90 -4.37
C LEU A 274 1.88 25.02 -5.83
N ALA A 275 2.79 24.86 -6.79
CA ALA A 275 2.49 24.98 -8.22
C ALA A 275 1.46 23.95 -8.68
N PRO A 276 0.39 24.31 -9.43
CA PRO A 276 -0.61 23.33 -9.88
C PRO A 276 0.04 22.18 -10.67
N ARG A 277 -0.60 21.00 -10.61
CA ARG A 277 -0.12 19.80 -11.30
C ARG A 277 -0.60 19.78 -12.74
N GLU A 278 0.33 19.53 -13.66
CA GLU A 278 0.05 19.37 -15.08
C GLU A 278 0.63 18.01 -15.54
N PRO A 279 -0.08 16.89 -15.33
CA PRO A 279 0.50 15.54 -15.44
C PRO A 279 1.19 15.25 -16.79
N SER A 280 0.66 15.74 -17.91
CA SER A 280 1.29 15.54 -19.23
C SER A 280 2.58 16.34 -19.40
N ALA A 281 2.65 17.57 -18.86
CA ALA A 281 3.85 18.38 -18.89
C ALA A 281 4.92 17.80 -17.96
N GLU A 282 4.51 17.33 -16.78
CA GLU A 282 5.35 16.64 -15.82
C GLU A 282 5.96 15.36 -16.39
N LEU A 283 5.16 14.53 -17.09
CA LEU A 283 5.67 13.34 -17.78
C LEU A 283 6.68 13.70 -18.87
N GLY A 284 6.39 14.73 -19.67
CA GLY A 284 7.30 15.21 -20.71
C GLY A 284 8.64 15.68 -20.16
N ALA A 285 8.62 16.47 -19.08
CA ALA A 285 9.82 16.92 -18.40
C ALA A 285 10.60 15.76 -17.78
N LEU A 286 9.91 14.80 -17.16
CA LEU A 286 10.52 13.60 -16.61
C LEU A 286 11.20 12.76 -17.69
N GLY A 287 10.55 12.59 -18.85
CA GLY A 287 11.11 11.86 -19.97
C GLY A 287 12.38 12.50 -20.52
N GLN A 288 12.41 13.83 -20.64
CA GLN A 288 13.63 14.54 -21.02
C GLN A 288 14.73 14.36 -19.98
N LEU A 289 14.38 14.46 -18.70
CA LEU A 289 15.36 14.34 -17.60
C LEU A 289 15.93 12.92 -17.47
N ALA A 290 15.14 11.90 -17.81
CA ALA A 290 15.52 10.49 -17.79
C ALA A 290 16.13 9.99 -19.12
N ASP A 291 16.48 10.91 -20.03
CA ASP A 291 17.05 10.61 -21.34
C ASP A 291 16.19 9.60 -22.14
N PHE A 292 14.87 9.76 -22.05
CA PHE A 292 13.90 8.91 -22.75
C PHE A 292 13.85 9.29 -24.24
N PRO A 293 13.80 8.32 -25.17
CA PRO A 293 13.73 8.64 -26.59
C PRO A 293 12.52 9.51 -26.92
N SER A 294 12.73 10.63 -27.61
CA SER A 294 11.65 11.58 -27.95
C SER A 294 10.48 10.92 -28.66
N ALA A 295 10.74 9.88 -29.49
CA ALA A 295 9.71 9.09 -30.15
C ALA A 295 8.80 8.33 -29.16
N ALA A 296 9.35 7.80 -28.06
CA ALA A 296 8.56 7.13 -27.03
C ALA A 296 7.70 8.10 -26.20
N LEU A 297 7.99 9.40 -26.24
CA LEU A 297 7.18 10.46 -25.63
C LEU A 297 6.13 11.04 -26.59
N GLN A 298 6.12 10.62 -27.86
CA GLN A 298 5.15 11.09 -28.84
C GLN A 298 3.79 10.40 -28.69
N GLU A 299 3.75 9.17 -28.20
CA GLU A 299 2.52 8.42 -27.92
C GLU A 299 2.47 8.04 -26.44
N VAL A 300 1.58 8.68 -25.69
CA VAL A 300 1.39 8.41 -24.27
C VAL A 300 0.02 7.80 -24.07
N GLN A 301 -0.02 6.69 -23.34
CA GLN A 301 -1.26 6.03 -22.96
C GLN A 301 -1.86 6.75 -21.76
N VAL A 302 -3.15 7.07 -21.85
CA VAL A 302 -3.94 7.60 -20.73
C VAL A 302 -5.09 6.63 -20.46
N ASP A 303 -5.19 6.21 -19.21
CA ASP A 303 -6.35 5.46 -18.71
C ASP A 303 -7.44 6.40 -18.14
N ARG A 304 -8.64 5.86 -17.91
CA ARG A 304 -9.77 6.61 -17.31
C ARG A 304 -9.49 7.15 -15.90
N LEU A 305 -8.45 6.65 -15.24
CA LEU A 305 -8.05 7.04 -13.89
C LEU A 305 -6.88 8.04 -13.89
N GLY A 306 -6.50 8.54 -15.07
CA GLY A 306 -5.55 9.64 -15.23
C GLY A 306 -4.08 9.27 -15.04
N VAL A 307 -3.71 7.98 -15.09
CA VAL A 307 -2.29 7.59 -15.11
C VAL A 307 -1.76 7.73 -16.53
N LEU A 308 -0.74 8.55 -16.70
CA LEU A 308 0.02 8.65 -17.94
C LEU A 308 1.28 7.81 -17.84
N ASN A 309 1.56 6.97 -18.83
CA ASN A 309 2.80 6.20 -18.89
C ASN A 309 3.44 6.20 -20.28
N ALA A 310 4.77 6.04 -20.30
CA ALA A 310 5.55 5.81 -21.50
C ALA A 310 6.65 4.78 -21.21
N SER A 311 6.93 3.92 -22.19
CA SER A 311 7.90 2.83 -22.06
C SER A 311 8.85 2.81 -23.26
N SER A 312 10.10 2.41 -23.02
CA SER A 312 11.11 2.21 -24.08
C SER A 312 12.08 1.12 -23.65
N GLY A 313 11.94 -0.08 -24.23
CA GLY A 313 12.62 -1.28 -23.73
C GLY A 313 12.25 -1.52 -22.26
N ASP A 314 13.25 -1.66 -21.41
CA ASP A 314 13.05 -1.88 -19.96
C ASP A 314 12.78 -0.59 -19.19
N ARG A 315 12.90 0.58 -19.83
CA ARG A 315 12.66 1.87 -19.18
C ARG A 315 11.17 2.18 -19.15
N VAL A 316 10.71 2.72 -18.03
CA VAL A 316 9.32 3.14 -17.84
C VAL A 316 9.31 4.49 -17.13
N ILE A 317 8.48 5.40 -17.59
CA ILE A 317 8.12 6.61 -16.86
C ILE A 317 6.60 6.70 -16.72
N SER A 318 6.12 7.24 -15.61
CA SER A 318 4.70 7.52 -15.45
C SER A 318 4.44 8.70 -14.52
N THR A 319 3.24 9.26 -14.64
CA THR A 319 2.71 10.31 -13.77
C THR A 319 1.27 9.96 -13.41
N GLY A 320 0.99 9.87 -12.12
CA GLY A 320 -0.35 9.62 -11.60
C GLY A 320 -1.18 10.90 -11.36
N PRO A 321 -2.48 10.77 -11.04
CA PRO A 321 -3.42 11.89 -10.90
C PRO A 321 -3.07 12.90 -9.80
N GLU A 322 -2.25 12.52 -8.82
CA GLU A 322 -1.76 13.41 -7.73
C GLU A 322 -0.35 13.98 -8.00
N GLY A 323 0.17 13.84 -9.23
CA GLY A 323 1.53 14.26 -9.59
C GLY A 323 2.64 13.40 -8.98
N VAL A 324 2.29 12.18 -8.55
CA VAL A 324 3.30 11.17 -8.18
C VAL A 324 3.88 10.61 -9.46
N ARG A 325 5.17 10.86 -9.66
CA ARG A 325 5.95 10.44 -10.80
C ARG A 325 6.74 9.18 -10.46
N TRP A 326 6.82 8.25 -11.39
CA TRP A 326 7.65 7.05 -11.27
C TRP A 326 8.57 6.93 -12.47
N VAL A 327 9.82 6.51 -12.22
CA VAL A 327 10.80 6.24 -13.26
C VAL A 327 11.53 4.94 -12.96
N ARG A 328 11.65 4.07 -13.97
CA ARG A 328 12.53 2.91 -14.02
C ARG A 328 13.55 3.14 -15.14
N LEU A 329 14.83 3.13 -14.78
CA LEU A 329 15.95 3.48 -15.65
C LEU A 329 16.68 2.26 -16.20
N ALA A 330 16.74 1.20 -15.41
CA ALA A 330 17.43 -0.05 -15.73
C ALA A 330 16.88 -1.20 -14.90
N GLU A 331 17.18 -2.43 -15.32
CA GLU A 331 17.01 -3.62 -14.50
C GLU A 331 18.12 -3.68 -13.42
N PRO A 332 17.79 -3.98 -12.15
CA PRO A 332 18.78 -4.07 -11.08
C PRO A 332 19.73 -5.27 -11.24
N ASN A 333 21.00 -5.09 -10.87
CA ASN A 333 21.95 -6.20 -10.80
C ASN A 333 21.67 -7.12 -9.59
N HIS A 334 20.79 -8.10 -9.77
CA HIS A 334 20.48 -9.10 -8.74
C HIS A 334 21.59 -10.15 -8.50
N ARG A 335 22.70 -10.12 -9.26
CA ARG A 335 23.83 -11.05 -9.04
C ARG A 335 24.71 -10.59 -7.89
N ASN A 336 24.85 -9.29 -7.70
CA ASN A 336 25.52 -8.74 -6.53
C ASN A 336 24.54 -8.80 -5.35
N THR A 337 24.88 -9.56 -4.32
CA THR A 337 24.07 -9.73 -3.09
C THR A 337 24.70 -9.06 -1.87
N GLN A 338 25.81 -8.33 -2.07
CA GLN A 338 26.43 -7.56 -1.01
C GLN A 338 25.63 -6.27 -0.79
N GLN A 339 24.93 -6.20 0.34
CA GLN A 339 24.12 -5.04 0.71
C GLN A 339 24.94 -3.75 0.64
N LEU A 340 24.39 -2.74 -0.04
CA LEU A 340 25.01 -1.42 -0.14
C LEU A 340 25.00 -0.71 1.24
N PRO A 341 26.17 -0.29 1.77
CA PRO A 341 26.22 0.43 3.05
C PRO A 341 25.43 1.75 3.00
N THR A 342 24.81 2.13 4.13
CA THR A 342 23.90 3.28 4.22
C THR A 342 24.53 4.58 3.72
N GLU A 343 25.76 4.89 4.14
CA GLU A 343 26.45 6.13 3.75
C GLU A 343 26.69 6.20 2.23
N ARG A 344 27.16 5.09 1.64
CA ARG A 344 27.38 4.98 0.19
C ARG A 344 26.07 5.07 -0.59
N ALA A 345 25.00 4.48 -0.08
CA ALA A 345 23.67 4.59 -0.69
C ALA A 345 23.20 6.05 -0.70
N ILE A 346 23.32 6.76 0.43
CA ILE A 346 22.93 8.18 0.52
C ILE A 346 23.74 9.03 -0.45
N GLU A 347 25.05 8.84 -0.50
CA GLU A 347 25.94 9.56 -1.42
C GLU A 347 25.54 9.33 -2.89
N ALA A 348 25.36 8.07 -3.30
CA ALA A 348 24.98 7.70 -4.66
C ALA A 348 23.59 8.22 -5.04
N ALA A 349 22.62 8.19 -4.12
CA ALA A 349 21.27 8.64 -4.38
C ALA A 349 21.12 10.17 -4.42
N ARG A 350 22.01 10.91 -3.76
CA ARG A 350 21.89 12.38 -3.60
C ARG A 350 21.92 13.13 -4.92
N ALA A 351 22.91 12.84 -5.77
CA ALA A 351 23.03 13.50 -7.07
C ALA A 351 21.80 13.24 -7.96
N PHE A 352 21.23 12.04 -7.87
CA PHE A 352 19.96 11.73 -8.53
C PHE A 352 18.83 12.56 -7.93
N ALA A 353 18.65 12.55 -6.61
CA ALA A 353 17.55 13.26 -5.96
C ALA A 353 17.58 14.77 -6.25
N GLU A 354 18.75 15.41 -6.18
CA GLU A 354 18.93 16.84 -6.48
C GLU A 354 18.58 17.17 -7.94
N ARG A 355 19.00 16.33 -8.90
CA ARG A 355 18.65 16.50 -10.33
C ARG A 355 17.13 16.44 -10.57
N TYR A 356 16.40 15.63 -9.81
CA TYR A 356 14.96 15.40 -9.97
C TYR A 356 14.09 16.18 -8.96
N ALA A 357 14.70 17.06 -8.15
CA ALA A 357 14.03 17.78 -7.08
C ALA A 357 12.98 18.79 -7.55
N ASP A 358 13.07 19.25 -8.81
CA ASP A 358 12.16 20.25 -9.40
C ASP A 358 12.16 21.58 -8.62
N GLY A 359 13.35 21.99 -8.18
CA GLY A 359 13.56 23.19 -7.37
C GLY A 359 13.12 23.07 -5.91
N ALA A 360 12.75 21.87 -5.45
CA ALA A 360 12.50 21.60 -4.03
C ALA A 360 13.82 21.42 -3.25
N ASP A 361 13.90 22.01 -2.07
CA ASP A 361 14.94 21.67 -1.11
C ASP A 361 14.66 20.29 -0.51
N LEU A 362 15.72 19.51 -0.27
CA LEU A 362 15.64 18.12 0.17
C LEU A 362 16.45 17.84 1.42
N VAL A 363 15.92 16.99 2.30
CA VAL A 363 16.64 16.38 3.42
C VAL A 363 16.57 14.86 3.32
N VAL A 364 17.64 14.15 3.70
CA VAL A 364 17.61 12.68 3.81
C VAL A 364 16.70 12.30 4.97
N ASP A 365 15.82 11.33 4.75
CA ASP A 365 14.80 10.93 5.75
C ASP A 365 15.06 9.52 6.25
N SER A 366 15.14 8.55 5.33
CA SER A 366 15.22 7.13 5.69
C SER A 366 15.87 6.30 4.60
N VAL A 367 16.35 5.11 5.01
CA VAL A 367 16.84 4.06 4.10
C VAL A 367 16.12 2.75 4.43
N HIS A 368 15.72 2.02 3.41
CA HIS A 368 15.19 0.67 3.54
C HIS A 368 15.72 -0.22 2.41
N ASP A 369 15.61 -1.52 2.60
CA ASP A 369 16.05 -2.52 1.63
C ASP A 369 14.87 -3.28 1.05
N LEU A 370 14.99 -3.64 -0.24
CA LEU A 370 14.23 -4.72 -0.84
C LEU A 370 14.97 -6.02 -0.54
N MET A 371 14.45 -6.78 0.41
CA MET A 371 15.01 -8.07 0.81
C MET A 371 14.38 -9.20 -0.01
N GLN A 372 15.14 -10.26 -0.25
CA GLN A 372 14.66 -11.51 -0.84
C GLN A 372 15.19 -12.73 -0.10
N ASN A 373 14.37 -13.77 -0.01
CA ASN A 373 14.81 -15.12 0.33
C ASN A 373 13.97 -16.16 -0.43
N SER A 374 14.34 -17.44 -0.33
CA SER A 374 13.61 -18.54 -0.97
C SER A 374 13.89 -19.87 -0.29
N GLY A 375 13.04 -20.88 -0.49
CA GLY A 375 13.27 -22.24 -0.01
C GLY A 375 12.30 -23.27 -0.59
N THR A 376 12.58 -24.54 -0.34
CA THR A 376 11.71 -25.67 -0.72
C THR A 376 10.45 -25.74 0.14
N LYS A 377 9.37 -26.30 -0.43
CA LYS A 377 8.08 -26.49 0.26
C LYS A 377 8.20 -27.20 1.61
N ASP A 378 9.07 -28.21 1.69
CA ASP A 378 9.29 -29.01 2.90
C ASP A 378 10.25 -28.34 3.91
N GLY A 379 10.80 -27.17 3.57
CA GLY A 379 11.76 -26.45 4.38
C GLY A 379 13.14 -27.13 4.51
N SER A 380 13.40 -28.20 3.74
CA SER A 380 14.71 -28.89 3.75
C SER A 380 15.83 -27.99 3.24
N GLU A 381 15.53 -27.08 2.31
CA GLU A 381 16.43 -26.05 1.83
C GLU A 381 15.81 -24.67 2.03
N VAL A 382 16.42 -23.84 2.86
CA VAL A 382 16.04 -22.43 3.02
C VAL A 382 17.29 -21.57 2.85
N GLY A 383 17.21 -20.63 1.92
CA GLY A 383 18.28 -19.68 1.65
C GLY A 383 18.51 -18.70 2.79
N ARG A 384 19.49 -17.82 2.61
CA ARG A 384 19.72 -16.68 3.49
C ARG A 384 19.09 -15.43 2.90
N PRO A 385 18.45 -14.57 3.71
CA PRO A 385 18.02 -13.25 3.28
C PRO A 385 19.15 -12.46 2.63
N VAL A 386 18.89 -11.87 1.48
CA VAL A 386 19.79 -10.96 0.77
C VAL A 386 19.08 -9.66 0.44
N SER A 387 19.79 -8.54 0.49
CA SER A 387 19.30 -7.26 -0.05
C SER A 387 19.51 -7.27 -1.56
N LEU A 388 18.48 -6.96 -2.34
CA LEU A 388 18.57 -6.81 -3.80
C LEU A 388 18.75 -5.35 -4.22
N GLN A 389 18.16 -4.44 -3.45
CA GLN A 389 18.20 -3.01 -3.70
C GLN A 389 18.16 -2.27 -2.37
N THR A 390 18.77 -1.09 -2.33
CA THR A 390 18.69 -0.15 -1.22
C THR A 390 17.98 1.11 -1.68
N HIS A 391 16.92 1.49 -0.98
CA HIS A 391 16.09 2.65 -1.28
C HIS A 391 16.40 3.78 -0.30
N VAL A 392 16.78 4.94 -0.84
CA VAL A 392 17.02 6.17 -0.07
C VAL A 392 15.87 7.13 -0.28
N THR A 393 15.22 7.56 0.80
CA THR A 393 14.14 8.54 0.75
C THR A 393 14.64 9.91 1.19
N PHE A 394 14.38 10.91 0.35
CA PHE A 394 14.56 12.33 0.61
C PHE A 394 13.19 12.98 0.77
N ARG A 395 13.04 13.87 1.75
CA ARG A 395 11.83 14.66 1.96
C ARG A 395 12.04 16.09 1.48
N GLN A 396 11.02 16.62 0.82
CA GLN A 396 10.92 18.03 0.53
C GLN A 396 10.88 18.81 1.84
N VAL A 397 11.59 19.94 1.89
CA VAL A 397 11.55 20.87 3.02
C VAL A 397 11.07 22.25 2.55
N PHE A 398 10.39 22.95 3.44
CA PHE A 398 10.08 24.38 3.31
C PHE A 398 10.66 25.10 4.52
N ASP A 399 11.57 26.05 4.31
CA ASP A 399 12.27 26.77 5.37
C ASP A 399 12.89 25.83 6.44
N GLY A 400 13.48 24.71 5.99
CA GLY A 400 14.10 23.70 6.84
C GLY A 400 13.11 22.75 7.55
N VAL A 401 11.80 22.89 7.35
CA VAL A 401 10.77 22.01 7.92
C VAL A 401 10.33 20.97 6.88
N PRO A 402 10.42 19.66 7.19
CA PRO A 402 10.10 18.61 6.23
C PRO A 402 8.60 18.43 6.01
N VAL A 403 8.26 17.97 4.81
CA VAL A 403 6.95 17.40 4.49
C VAL A 403 6.79 16.06 5.20
N ILE A 404 5.70 15.90 5.93
CA ILE A 404 5.41 14.71 6.72
C ILE A 404 4.33 13.83 6.09
N THR A 405 3.56 14.32 5.12
CA THR A 405 2.51 13.53 4.45
C THR A 405 3.04 12.22 3.87
N PRO A 406 2.41 11.06 4.17
CA PRO A 406 2.77 9.80 3.55
C PRO A 406 2.68 9.84 2.02
N GLY A 407 3.70 9.33 1.33
CA GLY A 407 3.73 9.25 -0.14
C GLY A 407 3.80 10.58 -0.92
N ARG A 408 3.87 11.73 -0.24
CA ARG A 408 3.96 13.07 -0.86
C ARG A 408 5.19 13.84 -0.41
N GLY A 409 5.63 14.82 -1.21
CA GLY A 409 6.77 15.67 -0.90
C GLY A 409 8.05 14.87 -0.68
N LEU A 410 8.33 13.89 -1.55
CA LEU A 410 9.48 13.00 -1.40
C LEU A 410 10.13 12.67 -2.74
N ILE A 411 11.39 12.27 -2.69
CA ILE A 411 12.06 11.50 -3.73
C ILE A 411 12.61 10.22 -3.09
N ARG A 412 12.15 9.06 -3.57
CA ARG A 412 12.69 7.76 -3.15
C ARG A 412 13.49 7.18 -4.30
N VAL A 413 14.79 7.03 -4.14
CA VAL A 413 15.71 6.48 -5.15
C VAL A 413 16.03 5.03 -4.78
N GLY A 414 15.76 4.09 -5.67
CA GLY A 414 16.17 2.69 -5.55
C GLY A 414 17.52 2.49 -6.24
N LEU A 415 18.50 2.02 -5.48
CA LEU A 415 19.83 1.67 -5.93
C LEU A 415 19.98 0.15 -5.97
N ASP A 416 20.64 -0.39 -7.00
CA ASP A 416 21.16 -1.76 -6.91
C ASP A 416 22.39 -1.83 -5.99
N ASN A 417 22.88 -3.05 -5.73
CA ASN A 417 24.03 -3.26 -4.85
C ASN A 417 25.37 -2.75 -5.43
N ASP A 418 25.42 -2.35 -6.70
CA ASP A 418 26.58 -1.68 -7.29
C ASP A 418 26.56 -0.16 -7.03
N GLY A 419 25.46 0.37 -6.49
CA GLY A 419 25.25 1.80 -6.24
C GLY A 419 24.65 2.54 -7.44
N THR A 420 24.11 1.82 -8.43
CA THR A 420 23.47 2.43 -9.60
C THR A 420 22.00 2.74 -9.29
N ALA A 421 21.55 3.96 -9.58
CA ALA A 421 20.13 4.31 -9.54
C ALA A 421 19.37 3.59 -10.66
N VAL A 422 18.46 2.70 -10.27
CA VAL A 422 17.69 1.85 -11.19
C VAL A 422 16.22 2.28 -11.26
N GLN A 423 15.71 2.92 -10.21
CA GLN A 423 14.34 3.43 -10.18
C GLN A 423 14.18 4.61 -9.20
N ALA A 424 13.14 5.40 -9.38
CA ALA A 424 12.75 6.40 -8.39
C ALA A 424 11.25 6.72 -8.40
N GLN A 425 10.74 7.08 -7.22
CA GLN A 425 9.47 7.79 -7.04
C GLN A 425 9.76 9.25 -6.76
N ILE A 426 9.05 10.16 -7.42
CA ILE A 426 9.22 11.60 -7.28
C ILE A 426 7.84 12.23 -7.06
N ALA A 427 7.66 12.87 -5.90
CA ALA A 427 6.41 13.49 -5.48
C ALA A 427 6.63 14.90 -4.89
N THR A 428 7.77 15.53 -5.19
CA THR A 428 8.08 16.92 -4.83
C THR A 428 7.24 17.89 -5.64
N ARG A 429 7.10 19.11 -5.13
CA ARG A 429 6.30 20.15 -5.77
C ARG A 429 6.86 21.55 -5.52
N ARG A 430 7.07 22.32 -6.58
CA ARG A 430 7.61 23.68 -6.47
C ARG A 430 6.68 24.58 -5.64
N ALA A 431 7.27 25.35 -4.71
CA ALA A 431 6.56 26.42 -4.01
C ALA A 431 6.37 27.65 -4.91
N THR A 432 5.19 28.25 -4.88
CA THR A 432 4.83 29.45 -5.66
C THR A 432 4.60 30.68 -4.78
N GLY A 433 4.40 30.51 -3.47
CA GLY A 433 4.22 31.61 -2.53
C GLY A 433 3.88 31.12 -1.12
N VAL A 434 3.56 32.06 -0.23
CA VAL A 434 3.14 31.79 1.16
C VAL A 434 1.92 32.63 1.54
N THR A 435 0.99 32.07 2.31
CA THR A 435 -0.22 32.73 2.80
C THR A 435 -0.46 32.44 4.29
N ARG A 436 -1.31 33.24 4.92
CA ARG A 436 -1.82 33.00 6.28
C ARG A 436 -3.26 32.46 6.28
N GLU A 437 -3.96 32.61 5.16
CA GLU A 437 -5.35 32.19 4.98
C GLU A 437 -5.36 30.99 4.03
N PRO A 438 -6.00 29.87 4.39
CA PRO A 438 -6.15 28.70 3.52
C PRO A 438 -7.10 29.00 2.37
N SER A 439 -6.85 28.40 1.21
CA SER A 439 -7.74 28.50 0.04
C SER A 439 -9.13 27.87 0.25
N THR A 440 -9.28 27.02 1.28
CA THR A 440 -10.54 26.33 1.61
C THR A 440 -11.40 27.09 2.62
N GLU A 441 -10.96 28.26 3.11
CA GLU A 441 -11.72 29.07 4.06
C GLU A 441 -12.89 29.79 3.37
N VAL A 442 -14.01 29.09 3.17
CA VAL A 442 -15.28 29.71 2.81
C VAL A 442 -15.94 30.19 4.10
N SER A 443 -15.60 31.42 4.51
CA SER A 443 -16.32 32.06 5.61
C SER A 443 -17.78 32.31 5.17
N PRO A 444 -18.80 31.78 5.89
CA PRO A 444 -20.17 32.20 5.65
C PRO A 444 -20.28 33.72 5.85
N PRO A 445 -21.17 34.42 5.11
CA PRO A 445 -21.34 35.85 5.28
C PRO A 445 -21.65 36.16 6.75
N PRO A 446 -21.01 37.19 7.34
CA PRO A 446 -21.11 37.45 8.76
C PRO A 446 -22.57 37.68 9.15
N PRO A 447 -23.06 37.08 10.26
CA PRO A 447 -24.41 37.37 10.74
C PRO A 447 -24.49 38.86 11.06
N LYS A 448 -25.57 39.53 10.63
CA LYS A 448 -25.82 40.94 10.96
C LYS A 448 -25.82 41.10 12.49
N GLY A 449 -24.71 41.60 13.04
CA GLY A 449 -24.55 41.90 14.47
C GLY A 449 -23.76 40.88 15.31
N GLY A 450 -23.18 39.83 14.74
CA GLY A 450 -22.39 38.84 15.49
C GLY A 450 -20.95 38.69 15.00
N LYS A 451 -19.97 38.79 15.90
CA LYS A 451 -18.58 38.34 15.61
C LYS A 451 -18.61 36.81 15.49
N ALA A 452 -18.33 36.28 14.30
CA ALA A 452 -17.98 34.88 14.16
C ALA A 452 -16.64 34.65 14.87
N THR A 453 -16.66 34.00 16.02
CA THR A 453 -15.45 33.60 16.74
C THR A 453 -15.26 32.10 16.53
N ALA A 454 -14.66 31.72 15.41
CA ALA A 454 -13.97 30.44 15.36
C ALA A 454 -12.90 30.48 16.48
N ALA A 455 -12.88 29.46 17.33
CA ALA A 455 -11.84 29.36 18.35
C ALA A 455 -10.47 29.31 17.64
N PRO A 456 -9.44 30.02 18.13
CA PRO A 456 -8.10 29.92 17.55
C PRO A 456 -7.65 28.45 17.52
N LEU A 457 -7.03 28.02 16.43
CA LEU A 457 -6.40 26.69 16.38
C LEU A 457 -5.39 26.54 17.51
N GLU A 458 -5.38 25.37 18.15
CA GLU A 458 -4.36 25.00 19.12
C GLU A 458 -3.02 24.87 18.41
N ARG A 459 -2.03 25.64 18.88
CA ARG A 459 -0.70 25.73 18.26
C ARG A 459 0.33 24.83 18.93
N ASP A 460 0.07 24.36 20.16
CA ASP A 460 0.91 23.35 20.79
C ASP A 460 0.68 21.99 20.10
N PRO A 461 1.71 21.39 19.48
CA PRO A 461 1.57 20.15 18.73
C PRO A 461 0.92 19.00 19.51
N ARG A 462 1.26 18.86 20.80
CA ARG A 462 0.77 17.75 21.63
C ARG A 462 -0.69 17.95 21.99
N ARG A 463 -1.07 19.15 22.43
CA ARG A 463 -2.49 19.47 22.73
C ARG A 463 -3.38 19.39 21.49
N ALA A 464 -2.87 19.84 20.34
CA ALA A 464 -3.59 19.74 19.07
C ALA A 464 -3.83 18.27 18.69
N LEU A 465 -2.81 17.41 18.83
CA LEU A 465 -2.95 15.96 18.62
C LEU A 465 -3.86 15.30 19.64
N ASP A 466 -3.84 15.67 20.91
CA ASP A 466 -4.73 15.12 21.91
C ASP A 466 -6.20 15.46 21.62
N ALA A 467 -6.47 16.67 21.13
CA ALA A 467 -7.79 17.08 20.68
C ALA A 467 -8.23 16.29 19.43
N ALA A 468 -7.34 16.16 18.44
CA ALA A 468 -7.60 15.38 17.23
C ALA A 468 -7.82 13.88 17.54
N GLN A 469 -7.05 13.31 18.46
CA GLN A 469 -7.23 11.94 18.92
C GLN A 469 -8.58 11.74 19.61
N ARG A 470 -8.98 12.65 20.51
CA ARG A 470 -10.30 12.57 21.15
C ARG A 470 -11.44 12.62 20.12
N LYS A 471 -11.31 13.49 19.11
CA LYS A 471 -12.28 13.58 18.01
C LYS A 471 -12.32 12.27 17.22
N LEU A 472 -11.17 11.73 16.82
CA LEU A 472 -11.07 10.44 16.14
C LEU A 472 -11.72 9.32 16.96
N LEU A 473 -11.39 9.18 18.25
CA LEU A 473 -11.98 8.15 19.11
C LEU A 473 -13.50 8.32 19.29
N ALA A 474 -14.00 9.56 19.33
CA ALA A 474 -15.43 9.83 19.39
C ALA A 474 -16.15 9.46 18.08
N GLU A 475 -15.55 9.74 16.92
CA GLU A 475 -16.05 9.30 15.61
C GLU A 475 -16.06 7.77 15.53
N LEU A 476 -15.00 7.11 16.03
CA LEU A 476 -14.93 5.65 16.11
C LEU A 476 -16.04 5.07 17.01
N ALA A 477 -16.33 5.71 18.14
CA ALA A 477 -17.40 5.27 19.04
C ALA A 477 -18.81 5.53 18.46
N ALA A 478 -19.00 6.57 17.65
CA ALA A 478 -20.29 6.89 17.05
C ALA A 478 -20.71 5.86 15.99
N VAL A 479 -19.76 5.42 15.14
CA VAL A 479 -20.04 4.42 14.09
C VAL A 479 -20.38 3.04 14.67
N THR A 480 -19.98 2.76 15.92
CA THR A 480 -20.27 1.49 16.61
C THR A 480 -21.53 1.54 17.48
N ALA A 481 -22.09 2.73 17.72
CA ALA A 481 -23.21 2.92 18.64
C ALA A 481 -24.59 2.55 18.07
N ASP A 482 -24.74 2.50 16.74
CA ASP A 482 -26.02 2.26 16.06
C ASP A 482 -26.44 0.76 16.00
N GLU A 483 -25.67 -0.16 16.61
CA GLU A 483 -25.92 -1.60 16.48
C GLU A 483 -26.18 -2.33 17.81
N PRO A 484 -27.38 -2.93 18.00
CA PRO A 484 -27.84 -3.48 19.28
C PRO A 484 -27.12 -4.74 19.78
N GLY A 485 -26.10 -5.26 19.08
CA GLY A 485 -25.40 -6.50 19.40
C GLY A 485 -23.97 -6.36 19.98
N GLN A 486 -23.32 -5.19 19.84
CA GLN A 486 -21.89 -5.04 20.17
C GLN A 486 -21.60 -4.60 21.61
N ARG A 487 -22.65 -4.39 22.45
CA ARG A 487 -22.48 -4.03 23.87
C ARG A 487 -21.74 -5.09 24.70
N ALA A 488 -21.72 -6.36 24.28
CA ALA A 488 -21.09 -7.45 25.02
C ALA A 488 -19.57 -7.61 24.73
N ALA A 489 -19.07 -7.14 23.58
CA ALA A 489 -17.63 -7.07 23.30
C ALA A 489 -16.99 -5.76 23.80
N ALA A 490 -17.81 -4.81 24.22
CA ALA A 490 -17.44 -3.49 24.71
C ALA A 490 -17.22 -3.43 26.25
N GLU A 491 -16.88 -4.55 26.90
CA GLU A 491 -16.67 -4.59 28.36
C GLU A 491 -15.32 -3.99 28.82
N GLY A 492 -14.48 -3.54 27.90
CA GLY A 492 -13.34 -2.67 28.19
C GLY A 492 -13.24 -1.56 27.16
N GLN A 493 -13.07 -0.30 27.60
CA GLN A 493 -12.64 0.75 26.68
C GLN A 493 -11.32 0.27 26.04
N PRO A 494 -11.22 0.22 24.69
CA PRO A 494 -10.02 -0.27 24.05
C PRO A 494 -8.83 0.59 24.48
N GLN A 495 -7.74 -0.07 24.86
CA GLN A 495 -6.51 0.65 25.22
C GLN A 495 -5.99 1.35 23.96
N VAL A 496 -5.65 2.63 24.12
CA VAL A 496 -5.06 3.45 23.05
C VAL A 496 -3.67 3.85 23.50
N THR A 497 -2.67 3.52 22.68
CA THR A 497 -1.27 3.86 22.94
C THR A 497 -0.63 4.52 21.73
N ASP A 498 0.20 5.54 21.97
CA ASP A 498 1.02 6.12 20.92
C ASP A 498 2.08 5.11 20.45
N VAL A 499 2.24 4.95 19.14
CA VAL A 499 3.30 4.13 18.57
C VAL A 499 4.63 4.88 18.70
N PRO A 500 5.64 4.33 19.39
CA PRO A 500 6.92 5.02 19.61
C PRO A 500 7.59 5.46 18.30
N GLY A 501 8.24 6.63 18.33
CA GLY A 501 8.99 7.16 17.18
C GLY A 501 8.15 7.72 16.04
N THR A 502 6.81 7.77 16.17
CA THR A 502 5.91 8.26 15.09
C THR A 502 5.44 9.70 15.27
N PHE A 503 5.66 10.30 16.44
CA PHE A 503 5.32 11.70 16.68
C PHE A 503 6.26 12.61 15.89
N GLU A 504 5.67 13.50 15.10
CA GLU A 504 6.42 14.40 14.24
C GLU A 504 5.62 15.66 13.91
N VAL A 505 6.33 16.78 13.78
CA VAL A 505 5.82 18.07 13.33
C VAL A 505 6.46 18.44 11.98
N GLY A 506 5.64 18.91 11.05
CA GLY A 506 6.11 19.29 9.72
C GLY A 506 5.00 19.86 8.85
N TYR A 507 5.17 19.77 7.54
CA TYR A 507 4.16 20.20 6.57
C TYR A 507 3.29 19.03 6.08
N GLU A 508 1.98 19.18 6.17
CA GLU A 508 1.00 18.30 5.52
C GLU A 508 0.54 18.90 4.19
N LEU A 509 0.46 18.07 3.14
CA LEU A 509 0.16 18.45 1.77
C LEU A 509 -1.27 18.06 1.42
N GLU A 510 -2.10 19.06 1.13
CA GLU A 510 -3.47 18.87 0.71
C GLU A 510 -3.80 19.79 -0.45
N GLY A 511 -4.32 19.22 -1.54
CA GLY A 511 -4.57 19.95 -2.77
C GLY A 511 -3.31 20.70 -3.23
N ASN A 512 -3.41 22.03 -3.27
CA ASN A 512 -2.34 22.92 -3.72
C ASN A 512 -1.58 23.62 -2.59
N GLU A 513 -1.70 23.13 -1.36
CA GLU A 513 -1.16 23.76 -0.17
C GLU A 513 -0.33 22.79 0.65
N ALA A 514 0.71 23.32 1.29
CA ALA A 514 1.37 22.68 2.41
C ALA A 514 1.09 23.50 3.67
N TYR A 515 0.46 22.90 4.67
CA TYR A 515 0.15 23.57 5.94
C TYR A 515 0.91 22.95 7.11
N PRO A 516 1.31 23.75 8.12
CA PRO A 516 1.99 23.21 9.29
C PRO A 516 1.04 22.31 10.10
N ALA A 517 1.51 21.12 10.45
CA ALA A 517 0.75 20.11 11.15
C ALA A 517 1.64 19.28 12.09
N ALA A 518 0.99 18.65 13.07
CA ALA A 518 1.58 17.59 13.86
C ALA A 518 0.89 16.27 13.50
N ARG A 519 1.62 15.17 13.59
CA ARG A 519 1.06 13.83 13.46
C ARG A 519 1.65 12.87 14.47
N LYS A 520 0.91 11.81 14.76
CA LYS A 520 1.40 10.62 15.46
C LYS A 520 0.57 9.41 15.03
N LEU A 521 1.14 8.22 15.14
CA LEU A 521 0.41 6.98 14.95
C LEU A 521 -0.07 6.49 16.32
N ILE A 522 -1.33 6.08 16.41
CA ILE A 522 -1.89 5.40 17.57
C ILE A 522 -2.16 3.94 17.26
N GLU A 523 -2.02 3.09 18.27
CA GLU A 523 -2.41 1.69 18.27
C GLU A 523 -3.61 1.52 19.21
N ILE A 524 -4.63 0.80 18.73
CA ILE A 524 -5.89 0.54 19.44
C ILE A 524 -6.02 -0.98 19.59
N GLY A 525 -6.18 -1.44 20.82
CA GLY A 525 -6.33 -2.85 21.18
C GLY A 525 -5.57 -3.24 22.44
N SER A 526 -5.86 -4.43 22.98
CA SER A 526 -5.11 -4.95 24.14
C SER A 526 -3.63 -5.22 23.77
N PRO A 527 -2.66 -5.00 24.67
CA PRO A 527 -1.24 -5.27 24.41
C PRO A 527 -0.96 -6.70 23.94
N ASP A 528 -1.71 -7.66 24.48
CA ASP A 528 -1.59 -9.09 24.20
C ASP A 528 -2.48 -9.56 23.03
N SER A 529 -3.28 -8.66 22.44
CA SER A 529 -4.11 -9.00 21.28
C SER A 529 -3.23 -9.19 20.03
N MET A 530 -3.50 -10.26 19.28
CA MET A 530 -2.94 -10.42 17.93
C MET A 530 -3.62 -9.54 16.88
N PHE A 531 -4.80 -9.01 17.19
CA PHE A 531 -5.57 -8.11 16.32
C PHE A 531 -5.50 -6.69 16.89
N LYS A 532 -4.62 -5.87 16.32
CA LYS A 532 -4.42 -4.47 16.70
C LYS A 532 -4.68 -3.57 15.51
N THR A 533 -5.25 -2.41 15.78
CA THR A 533 -5.51 -1.40 14.75
C THR A 533 -4.55 -0.24 14.89
N ARG A 534 -3.92 0.19 13.80
CA ARG A 534 -3.10 1.42 13.78
C ARG A 534 -3.75 2.50 12.94
N ARG A 535 -3.73 3.74 13.42
CA ARG A 535 -4.29 4.92 12.73
C ARG A 535 -3.42 6.15 12.90
N TRP A 536 -3.36 6.96 11.86
CA TRP A 536 -2.78 8.30 11.96
C TRP A 536 -3.74 9.24 12.69
N VAL A 537 -3.19 9.99 13.62
CA VAL A 537 -3.79 11.21 14.16
C VAL A 537 -3.00 12.37 13.57
N VAL A 538 -3.69 13.26 12.85
CA VAL A 538 -3.10 14.46 12.25
C VAL A 538 -3.85 15.67 12.79
N ALA A 539 -3.11 16.68 13.22
CA ALA A 539 -3.64 17.92 13.75
C ALA A 539 -3.03 19.13 13.02
N PRO A 540 -3.82 19.97 12.33
CA PRO A 540 -3.32 21.21 11.76
C PRO A 540 -2.90 22.17 12.88
N LEU A 541 -1.75 22.82 12.72
CA LEU A 541 -1.22 23.84 13.64
C LEU A 541 -1.44 25.27 13.11
N ALA A 542 -1.62 25.38 11.79
CA ALA A 542 -2.09 26.58 11.12
C ALA A 542 -2.84 26.17 9.84
N ARG A 543 -4.15 26.32 9.83
CA ARG A 543 -5.06 26.04 8.72
C ARG A 543 -6.37 26.80 8.93
#